data_AF-A0A8T7ESQ2-F1
#
_entry.id   AF-A0A8T7ESQ2-F1
#
_cell.length_a   1.000
_cell.length_b   1.000
_cell.length_c   1.000
_cell.angle_alpha   90.00
_cell.angle_beta   90.00
_cell.angle_gamma   90.00
#
_symmetry.space_group_name_H-M   'P 1'
#
loop_
_entity.id
_entity.type
_entity.pdbx_description
1 polymer ?
#
loop_
_entity_poly.entity_id
_entity_poly.type
_entity_poly.pdbx_seq_one_letter_code
_entity_poly.pdbx_strand_id
1 'polypeptide(L)' 'MLIVLADRDLVFPLQPLKSRAEQCWPDARIVTIKDCGHMIPHDRPDVFLREVTEFLCA' A
#
# COMPACT_ATOMS: atom_id res chain seq x y z
N MET A 1 -2.21 -7.07 -9.63
CA MET A 1 -1.75 -5.68 -9.38
C MET A 1 -1.52 -5.52 -7.88
N LEU A 2 -0.45 -4.85 -7.46
CA LEU A 2 -0.17 -4.53 -6.05
C LEU A 2 -0.50 -3.06 -5.78
N ILE A 3 -1.27 -2.79 -4.73
CA ILE A 3 -1.51 -1.44 -4.21
C ILE A 3 -0.99 -1.40 -2.77
N VAL A 4 -0.06 -0.50 -2.50
CA VAL A 4 0.52 -0.29 -1.17
C VAL A 4 0.04 1.04 -0.62
N LEU A 5 -0.56 1.01 0.57
CA LEU A 5 -1.15 2.16 1.25
C LEU A 5 -0.48 2.37 2.61
N ALA A 6 -0.46 3.62 3.08
CA ALA A 6 0.03 3.99 4.41
C ALA A 6 -1.14 4.26 5.38
N ASP A 7 -0.98 3.90 6.65
CA ASP A 7 -1.99 4.13 7.67
C ASP A 7 -2.05 5.57 8.20
N ARG A 8 -0.98 6.35 8.02
CA ARG A 8 -0.88 7.77 8.40
C ARG A 8 -0.66 8.67 7.18
N ASP A 9 -1.12 8.26 6.00
CA ASP A 9 -1.06 9.09 4.79
C ASP A 9 -1.98 10.32 4.94
N LEU A 10 -1.35 11.50 4.93
CA LEU A 10 -2.03 12.80 5.04
C LEU A 10 -2.40 13.40 3.66
N VAL A 11 -1.86 12.84 2.58
CA VAL A 11 -2.13 13.26 1.20
C VAL A 11 -3.37 12.53 0.69
N PHE A 12 -3.42 11.21 0.91
CA PHE A 12 -4.53 10.37 0.52
C PHE A 12 -5.08 9.58 1.72
N PRO A 13 -6.26 9.94 2.24
CA PRO A 13 -6.84 9.25 3.39
C PRO A 13 -7.06 7.76 3.12
N LEU A 14 -6.57 6.91 4.04
CA LEU A 14 -6.54 5.44 3.87
C LEU A 14 -7.91 4.84 3.53
N GLN A 15 -8.94 5.11 4.34
CA GLN A 15 -10.21 4.38 4.22
C GLN A 15 -10.92 4.64 2.87
N PRO A 16 -11.13 5.91 2.43
CA PRO A 16 -11.72 6.17 1.12
C PRO A 16 -10.89 5.59 -0.03
N LEU A 17 -9.55 5.70 0.04
CA LEU A 17 -8.68 5.20 -1.02
C LEU A 17 -8.71 3.67 -1.10
N LYS A 18 -8.67 3.00 0.06
CA LYS A 18 -8.77 1.53 0.14
C LYS A 18 -10.10 1.03 -0.41
N SER A 19 -11.22 1.59 0.03
CA SER A 19 -12.54 1.20 -0.49
C SER A 19 -12.66 1.43 -2.00
N ARG A 20 -12.10 2.55 -2.50
CA ARG A 20 -12.08 2.82 -3.94
C ARG A 20 -11.23 1.80 -4.69
N ALA A 21 -10.06 1.44 -4.15
CA ALA A 21 -9.18 0.45 -4.73
C ALA A 21 -9.84 -0.94 -4.81
N GLU A 22 -10.52 -1.37 -3.73
CA GLU A 22 -11.27 -2.63 -3.68
C GLU A 22 -12.42 -2.67 -4.71
N GLN A 23 -13.11 -1.54 -4.93
CA GLN A 23 -14.19 -1.43 -5.92
C GLN A 23 -13.67 -1.43 -7.37
N CYS A 24 -12.60 -0.70 -7.64
CA CYS A 24 -12.07 -0.54 -9.00
C CYS A 24 -11.23 -1.72 -9.45
N TRP A 25 -10.59 -2.43 -8.52
CA TRP A 25 -9.69 -3.53 -8.80
C TRP A 25 -9.90 -4.68 -7.82
N PRO A 26 -10.96 -5.48 -8.01
CA PRO A 26 -11.29 -6.58 -7.09
C PRO A 26 -10.19 -7.64 -6.99
N ASP A 27 -9.38 -7.82 -8.04
CA ASP A 27 -8.26 -8.77 -8.08
C ASP A 27 -6.92 -8.17 -7.62
N ALA A 28 -6.90 -6.93 -7.10
CA ALA A 28 -5.67 -6.32 -6.59
C ALA A 28 -5.29 -6.87 -5.21
N ARG A 29 -4.01 -7.14 -5.01
CA ARG A 29 -3.44 -7.32 -3.66
C ARG A 29 -3.29 -5.93 -3.05
N ILE A 30 -4.09 -5.62 -2.03
CA ILE A 30 -4.06 -4.34 -1.34
C ILE A 30 -3.40 -4.54 0.03
N VAL A 31 -2.28 -3.86 0.26
CA VAL A 31 -1.51 -3.94 1.51
C VAL A 31 -1.50 -2.58 2.18
N THR A 32 -1.75 -2.56 3.49
CA THR A 32 -1.59 -1.36 4.31
C THR A 32 -0.36 -1.51 5.19
N ILE A 33 0.65 -0.68 4.97
CA ILE A 33 1.84 -0.61 5.81
C ILE A 33 1.55 0.34 6.98
N LYS A 34 1.94 -0.09 8.17
CA LYS A 34 1.72 0.62 9.43
C LYS A 34 2.88 1.53 9.78
N ASP A 35 2.59 2.55 10.58
CA ASP A 35 3.55 3.49 11.14
C ASP A 35 4.32 4.30 10.09
N CYS A 36 3.67 4.68 8.99
CA CYS A 36 4.28 5.49 7.93
C CYS A 36 3.30 6.44 7.26
N GLY A 37 3.86 7.51 6.66
CA GLY A 37 3.12 8.48 5.86
C GLY A 37 3.13 8.12 4.37
N HIS A 38 2.84 9.13 3.55
CA HIS A 38 2.74 9.00 2.10
C HIS A 38 3.99 8.41 1.43
N MET A 39 5.18 8.74 1.95
CA MET A 39 6.46 8.33 1.39
C MET A 39 6.90 6.94 1.92
N ILE A 40 6.07 5.92 1.69
CA ILE A 40 6.29 4.55 2.18
C ILE A 40 7.69 3.99 1.88
N PRO A 41 8.27 4.14 0.66
CA PRO A 41 9.61 3.62 0.38
C PRO A 41 10.72 4.31 1.18
N HIS A 42 10.48 5.54 1.66
CA HIS A 42 11.40 6.27 2.52
C HIS A 42 11.19 5.92 4.00
N ASP A 43 9.94 5.85 4.46
CA ASP A 43 9.62 5.64 5.88
C ASP A 43 9.79 4.18 6.31
N ARG A 44 9.49 3.22 5.42
CA ARG A 44 9.49 1.78 5.67
C ARG A 44 10.13 1.01 4.50
N PRO A 45 11.40 1.29 4.15
CA PRO A 45 12.06 0.76 2.95
C PRO A 45 12.05 -0.78 2.91
N ASP A 46 12.40 -1.44 4.01
CA ASP A 46 12.50 -2.90 4.07
C ASP A 46 11.14 -3.58 3.89
N VAL A 47 10.09 -3.02 4.50
CA VAL A 47 8.73 -3.55 4.39
C VAL A 47 8.21 -3.35 2.98
N PHE A 48 8.40 -2.15 2.42
CA PHE A 48 8.00 -1.86 1.05
C PHE A 48 8.69 -2.79 0.04
N LEU A 49 10.02 -2.92 0.14
CA LEU A 49 10.80 -3.80 -0.72
C LEU A 49 10.34 -5.25 -0.61
N ARG A 50 10.07 -5.74 0.61
CA ARG A 50 9.54 -7.09 0.79
C ARG A 50 8.20 -7.30 0.07
N GLU A 51 7.22 -6.42 0.26
CA GLU A 51 5.90 -6.57 -0.40
C GLU A 51 6.02 -6.52 -1.93
N VAL A 52 6.91 -5.67 -2.46
CA VAL A 52 7.16 -5.59 -3.91
C VAL A 52 7.87 -6.84 -4.42
N THR A 53 8.91 -7.32 -3.74
CA THR A 53 9.64 -8.54 -4.13
C THR A 53 8.72 -9.76 -4.08
N GLU A 54 7.94 -9.92 -3.00
CA GLU A 54 6.96 -11.01 -2.91
C GLU A 54 5.95 -10.97 -4.03
N PHE A 55 5.45 -9.78 -4.41
CA PHE A 55 4.49 -9.65 -5.50
C PHE A 55 5.09 -9.96 -6.87
N LEU A 56 6.35 -9.61 -7.11
CA LEU A 56 7.03 -9.83 -8.40
C LEU A 56 7.54 -11.27 -8.58
N CYS A 57 7.83 -11.97 -7.48
CA CYS A 57 8.39 -13.33 -7.50
C CYS A 57 7.35 -14.43 -7.21
N ALA A 58 6.10 -14.07 -6.90
CA ALA A 58 4.97 -14.99 -6.78
C ALA A 58 4.38 -15.34 -8.14
#